data_AF-A0A1R4H1S3-F1
#
_entry.id   AF-A0A1R4H1S3-F1
#
_cell.length_a   1.000
_cell.length_b   1.000
_cell.length_c   1.000
_cell.angle_alpha   90.00
_cell.angle_beta   90.00
_cell.angle_gamma   90.00
#
_symmetry.space_group_name_H-M   'P 1'
#
loop_
_entity.id
_entity.type
_entity.pdbx_description
1 polymer ?
#
loop_
_entity_poly.entity_id
_entity_poly.type
_entity_poly.pdbx_seq_one_letter_code
_entity_poly.pdbx_strand_id
1 'polypeptide(L)'
;MSVKCKQIVNILTAAVIGFSVQTVMAATKPTKIAEFTPSTPKNILNIKRASWRDPLFGNTGWTHNSDWGKFSTTKNKIVKITLVTKVPGLHPGITVWQRGAKDTAPDSYVPDHFYQQNASIFEMGAKDEANKNIGNIFMTLVAQGYDNDGHTDGYLDDNGKKTRIAPTDVKGIKDSVSGRLVLSHSLNVE
;
A
#
# COMPACT_ATOMS: atom_id res chain seq x y z
N MET A 1 40.96 -47.36 -29.23
CA MET A 1 40.69 -46.03 -28.66
C MET A 1 39.18 -45.90 -28.44
N SER A 2 38.75 -45.84 -27.18
CA SER A 2 37.33 -45.79 -26.78
C SER A 2 36.91 -44.32 -26.61
N VAL A 3 35.92 -43.86 -27.38
CA VAL A 3 35.33 -42.54 -27.21
C VAL A 3 34.13 -42.67 -26.27
N LYS A 4 34.32 -42.28 -25.00
CA LYS A 4 33.22 -42.18 -24.03
C LYS A 4 32.44 -40.89 -24.29
N CYS A 5 31.29 -41.02 -24.93
CA CYS A 5 30.32 -39.95 -25.11
C CYS A 5 29.71 -39.60 -23.74
N LYS A 6 30.05 -38.44 -23.18
CA LYS A 6 29.44 -37.92 -21.95
C LYS A 6 28.03 -37.43 -22.27
N GLN A 7 27.03 -38.09 -21.71
CA GLN A 7 25.65 -37.60 -21.69
C GLN A 7 25.59 -36.27 -20.93
N ILE A 8 25.27 -35.19 -21.63
CA ILE A 8 24.88 -33.91 -21.04
C ILE A 8 23.41 -34.04 -20.67
N VAL A 9 23.13 -34.18 -19.37
CA VAL A 9 21.78 -34.17 -18.83
C VAL A 9 21.32 -32.70 -18.75
N ASN A 10 20.44 -32.29 -19.66
CA ASN A 10 19.72 -31.03 -19.57
C ASN A 10 18.69 -31.13 -18.45
N ILE A 11 19.00 -30.56 -17.28
CA ILE A 11 18.01 -30.34 -16.22
C ILE A 11 17.21 -29.10 -16.59
N LEU A 12 16.02 -29.32 -17.17
CA LEU A 12 15.04 -28.26 -17.38
C LEU A 12 14.40 -27.92 -16.03
N THR A 13 14.81 -26.81 -15.40
CA THR A 13 14.18 -26.31 -14.19
C THR A 13 12.86 -25.64 -14.58
N ALA A 14 11.74 -26.36 -14.44
CA ALA A 14 10.41 -25.77 -14.55
C ALA A 14 10.15 -24.92 -13.28
N ALA A 15 10.31 -23.60 -13.41
CA ALA A 15 9.86 -22.66 -12.40
C ALA A 15 8.32 -22.63 -12.41
N VAL A 16 7.71 -23.37 -11.49
CA VAL A 16 6.28 -23.21 -11.18
C VAL A 16 6.15 -21.86 -10.48
N ILE A 17 5.78 -20.83 -11.24
CA ILE A 17 5.28 -19.58 -10.69
C ILE A 17 3.92 -19.92 -10.09
N GLY A 18 3.92 -20.25 -8.80
CA GLY A 18 2.69 -20.38 -8.03
C GLY A 18 2.03 -19.02 -7.94
N PHE A 19 1.06 -18.75 -8.82
CA PHE A 19 0.11 -17.67 -8.60
C PHE A 19 -0.75 -18.08 -7.40
N SER A 20 -0.41 -17.58 -6.22
CA SER A 20 -1.33 -17.59 -5.09
C SER A 20 -2.57 -16.81 -5.52
N VAL A 21 -3.67 -17.51 -5.75
CA VAL A 21 -4.99 -16.92 -5.94
C VAL A 21 -5.31 -16.15 -4.66
N GLN A 22 -5.12 -14.84 -4.66
CA GLN A 22 -5.74 -14.01 -3.64
C GLN A 22 -7.24 -14.13 -3.89
N THR A 23 -7.98 -14.70 -2.94
CA THR A 23 -9.44 -14.65 -2.95
C THR A 23 -9.81 -13.18 -2.90
N VAL A 24 -10.08 -12.59 -4.06
CA VAL A 24 -10.44 -11.17 -4.14
C VAL A 24 -11.78 -11.04 -3.46
N MET A 25 -11.79 -10.36 -2.32
CA MET A 25 -13.05 -9.97 -1.70
C MET A 25 -13.68 -8.88 -2.56
N ALA A 26 -14.98 -8.64 -2.36
CA ALA A 26 -15.66 -7.60 -3.10
C ALA A 26 -14.98 -6.23 -2.88
N ALA A 27 -14.76 -5.52 -3.99
CA ALA A 27 -14.33 -4.14 -3.95
C ALA A 27 -15.29 -3.30 -3.11
N THR A 28 -14.74 -2.45 -2.28
CA THR A 28 -15.51 -1.72 -1.29
C THR A 28 -15.33 -0.21 -1.44
N LYS A 29 -16.24 0.55 -0.85
CA LYS A 29 -16.19 2.01 -0.82
C LYS A 29 -15.73 2.49 0.56
N PRO A 30 -14.56 3.14 0.68
CA PRO A 30 -14.26 3.93 1.86
C PRO A 30 -15.38 4.97 2.08
N THR A 31 -15.64 5.34 3.33
CA THR A 31 -16.71 6.30 3.67
C THR A 31 -16.55 7.63 2.93
N LYS A 32 -15.30 8.05 2.73
CA LYS A 32 -14.94 9.25 1.98
C LYS A 32 -13.56 9.05 1.34
N ILE A 33 -13.35 9.69 0.19
CA ILE A 33 -12.02 9.88 -0.40
C ILE A 33 -11.79 11.38 -0.50
N ALA A 34 -10.82 11.89 0.24
CA ALA A 34 -10.42 13.27 0.21
C ALA A 34 -9.82 13.64 -1.16
N GLU A 35 -10.29 14.71 -1.76
CA GLU A 35 -9.70 15.25 -2.99
C GLU A 35 -8.67 16.32 -2.64
N PHE A 36 -7.48 16.20 -3.22
CA PHE A 36 -6.41 17.19 -3.13
C PHE A 36 -6.18 17.80 -4.50
N THR A 37 -6.31 19.12 -4.57
CA THR A 37 -6.10 19.91 -5.80
C THR A 37 -5.08 21.02 -5.52
N PRO A 38 -4.57 21.71 -6.56
CA PRO A 38 -3.72 22.88 -6.34
C PRO A 38 -4.39 23.98 -5.50
N SER A 39 -5.72 24.15 -5.59
CA SER A 39 -6.48 25.11 -4.78
C SER A 39 -6.81 24.59 -3.38
N THR A 40 -6.84 23.26 -3.20
CA THR A 40 -7.14 22.60 -1.92
C THR A 40 -6.08 21.53 -1.62
N PRO A 41 -4.83 21.93 -1.29
CA PRO A 41 -3.72 20.99 -1.13
C PRO A 41 -3.64 20.33 0.25
N LYS A 42 -4.61 20.61 1.14
CA LYS A 42 -4.63 20.14 2.53
C LYS A 42 -6.00 19.56 2.87
N ASN A 43 -6.00 18.47 3.63
CA ASN A 43 -7.22 17.87 4.18
C ASN A 43 -6.92 17.32 5.58
N ILE A 44 -7.97 17.15 6.39
CA ILE A 44 -7.88 16.47 7.69
C ILE A 44 -8.38 15.05 7.47
N LEU A 45 -7.50 14.09 7.71
CA LEU A 45 -7.80 12.68 7.61
C LEU A 45 -8.09 12.10 9.00
N ASN A 46 -9.14 11.30 9.11
CA ASN A 46 -9.57 10.71 10.39
C ASN A 46 -9.34 9.19 10.33
N ILE A 47 -8.36 8.72 11.09
CA ILE A 47 -7.93 7.33 11.09
C ILE A 47 -8.09 6.71 12.48
N LYS A 48 -8.22 5.38 12.53
CA LYS A 48 -8.17 4.63 13.80
C LYS A 48 -6.75 4.15 14.09
N ARG A 49 -6.49 3.78 15.35
CA ARG A 49 -5.22 3.18 15.76
C ARG A 49 -4.91 1.95 14.91
N ALA A 50 -3.63 1.80 14.53
CA ALA A 50 -3.11 0.68 13.73
C ALA A 50 -3.77 0.51 12.34
N SER A 51 -4.56 1.47 11.86
CA SER A 51 -5.32 1.33 10.61
C SER A 51 -4.47 1.04 9.38
N TRP A 52 -3.25 1.57 9.33
CA TRP A 52 -2.35 1.38 8.19
C TRP A 52 -1.56 0.07 8.26
N ARG A 53 -1.35 -0.50 9.45
CA ARG A 53 -0.64 -1.77 9.68
C ARG A 53 -1.15 -2.40 10.98
N ASP A 54 -2.14 -3.26 10.84
CA ASP A 54 -2.82 -3.89 11.97
C ASP A 54 -2.34 -5.35 12.14
N PRO A 55 -1.67 -5.68 13.26
CA PRO A 55 -1.18 -7.03 13.50
C PRO A 55 -2.31 -8.06 13.62
N LEU A 56 -3.53 -7.66 14.02
CA LEU A 56 -4.67 -8.56 14.09
C LEU A 56 -5.11 -9.08 12.71
N PHE A 57 -4.71 -8.40 11.64
CA PHE A 57 -5.01 -8.76 10.26
C PHE A 57 -3.74 -9.08 9.48
N GLY A 58 -2.75 -9.73 10.12
CA GLY A 58 -1.52 -10.16 9.46
C GLY A 58 -0.67 -8.99 8.99
N ASN A 59 -0.63 -7.91 9.77
CA ASN A 59 0.05 -6.65 9.46
C ASN A 59 -0.46 -5.94 8.20
N THR A 60 -1.72 -6.18 7.80
CA THR A 60 -2.34 -5.43 6.70
C THR A 60 -2.94 -4.12 7.18
N GLY A 61 -3.12 -3.18 6.26
CA GLY A 61 -3.96 -2.02 6.50
C GLY A 61 -5.43 -2.39 6.38
N TRP A 62 -6.28 -1.75 7.17
CA TRP A 62 -7.73 -1.90 7.11
C TRP A 62 -8.34 -0.67 6.43
N THR A 63 -8.95 -0.90 5.27
CA THR A 63 -9.54 0.10 4.38
C THR A 63 -10.48 1.08 5.10
N HIS A 64 -11.40 0.57 5.94
CA HIS A 64 -12.42 1.41 6.60
C HIS A 64 -11.98 2.01 7.95
N ASN A 65 -10.81 1.61 8.45
CA ASN A 65 -10.18 2.27 9.59
C ASN A 65 -9.14 3.30 9.15
N SER A 66 -8.70 3.19 7.89
CA SER A 66 -7.85 4.17 7.22
C SER A 66 -8.70 5.26 6.60
N ASP A 67 -8.06 6.34 6.17
CA ASP A 67 -8.68 7.38 5.38
C ASP A 67 -7.96 7.45 4.03
N TRP A 68 -8.68 7.88 3.01
CA TRP A 68 -8.24 7.78 1.62
C TRP A 68 -8.16 9.15 0.97
N GLY A 69 -7.18 9.32 0.10
CA GLY A 69 -6.93 10.56 -0.61
C GLY A 69 -6.67 10.32 -2.09
N LYS A 70 -7.07 11.26 -2.93
CA LYS A 70 -6.73 11.27 -4.36
C LYS A 70 -6.27 12.64 -4.82
N PHE A 71 -5.36 12.64 -5.78
CA PHE A 71 -4.90 13.81 -6.51
C PHE A 71 -4.49 13.38 -7.92
N SER A 72 -4.47 14.34 -8.83
CA SER A 72 -3.94 14.15 -10.18
C SER A 72 -2.58 14.82 -10.31
N THR A 73 -1.66 14.18 -11.01
CA THR A 73 -0.34 14.75 -11.33
C THR A 73 0.09 14.31 -12.73
N THR A 74 1.15 14.91 -13.24
CA THR A 74 1.76 14.55 -14.53
C THR A 74 3.06 13.78 -14.32
N LYS A 75 3.45 12.99 -15.33
CA LYS A 75 4.70 12.23 -15.34
C LYS A 75 5.89 13.15 -15.04
N ASN A 76 6.90 12.62 -14.34
CA ASN A 76 8.14 13.31 -13.98
C ASN A 76 7.99 14.54 -13.04
N LYS A 77 6.81 14.79 -12.48
CA LYS A 77 6.67 15.78 -11.39
C LYS A 77 6.94 15.11 -10.05
N ILE A 78 7.75 15.79 -9.23
CA ILE A 78 7.96 15.40 -7.84
C ILE A 78 6.73 15.85 -7.04
N VAL A 79 6.06 14.89 -6.43
CA VAL A 79 4.98 15.11 -5.48
C VAL A 79 5.54 14.91 -4.09
N LYS A 80 5.29 15.89 -3.20
CA LYS A 80 5.64 15.83 -1.79
C LYS A 80 4.35 15.76 -0.98
N ILE A 81 4.18 14.65 -0.27
CA ILE A 81 3.08 14.44 0.68
C ILE A 81 3.64 14.62 2.08
N THR A 82 2.95 15.39 2.91
CA THR A 82 3.32 15.61 4.31
C THR A 82 2.13 15.27 5.20
N LEU A 83 2.35 14.36 6.14
CA LEU A 83 1.37 13.99 7.17
C LEU A 83 1.88 14.52 8.49
N VAL A 84 0.99 15.14 9.26
CA VAL A 84 1.30 15.69 10.58
C VAL A 84 0.16 15.32 11.51
N THR A 85 0.50 14.85 12.70
CA THR A 85 -0.45 14.65 13.79
C THR A 85 -0.03 15.45 15.01
N LYS A 86 -1.03 15.86 15.79
CA LYS A 86 -0.85 16.42 17.14
C LYS A 86 -1.17 15.40 18.24
N VAL A 87 -1.60 14.20 17.87
CA VAL A 87 -1.95 13.13 18.81
C VAL A 87 -0.66 12.48 19.31
N PRO A 88 -0.35 12.56 20.62
CA PRO A 88 0.86 11.95 21.17
C PRO A 88 0.91 10.44 20.92
N GLY A 89 2.07 9.93 20.52
CA GLY A 89 2.30 8.51 20.24
C GLY A 89 1.68 7.99 18.93
N LEU A 90 1.02 8.85 18.14
CA LEU A 90 0.56 8.49 16.82
C LEU A 90 1.67 8.73 15.79
N HIS A 91 2.02 7.68 15.05
CA HIS A 91 3.01 7.71 13.99
C HIS A 91 2.31 7.48 12.63
N PRO A 92 2.16 8.52 11.79
CA PRO A 92 1.44 8.39 10.53
C PRO A 92 2.19 7.48 9.54
N GLY A 93 1.43 6.65 8.83
CA GLY A 93 1.89 5.83 7.71
C GLY A 93 1.06 6.09 6.46
N ILE A 94 1.65 5.89 5.29
CA ILE A 94 0.99 6.08 3.99
C ILE A 94 1.49 5.10 2.96
N THR A 95 0.56 4.68 2.10
CA THR A 95 0.86 4.02 0.83
C THR A 95 0.25 4.83 -0.29
N VAL A 96 1.01 5.01 -1.36
CA VAL A 96 0.62 5.75 -2.55
C VAL A 96 0.60 4.78 -3.72
N TRP A 97 -0.57 4.67 -4.35
CA TRP A 97 -0.73 3.93 -5.60
C TRP A 97 -1.07 4.86 -6.75
N GLN A 98 -0.61 4.51 -7.93
CA GLN A 98 -1.05 5.09 -9.19
C GLN A 98 -2.23 4.27 -9.72
N ARG A 99 -3.34 4.95 -10.01
CA ARG A 99 -4.44 4.45 -10.83
C ARG A 99 -4.30 5.05 -12.22
N GLY A 100 -4.00 4.20 -13.20
CA GLY A 100 -3.74 4.61 -14.59
C GLY A 100 -4.87 4.22 -15.55
N ALA A 101 -4.64 4.32 -16.85
CA ALA A 101 -5.67 4.06 -17.87
C ALA A 101 -6.24 2.62 -17.88
N LYS A 102 -5.51 1.65 -17.29
CA LYS A 102 -5.99 0.26 -17.12
C LYS A 102 -6.99 0.10 -15.98
N ASP A 103 -7.03 1.08 -15.08
CA ASP A 103 -8.04 1.16 -14.03
C ASP A 103 -9.30 1.78 -14.63
N THR A 104 -10.36 0.97 -14.72
CA THR A 104 -11.65 1.40 -15.28
C THR A 104 -12.73 1.49 -14.20
N ALA A 105 -12.38 1.18 -12.95
CA ALA A 105 -13.28 1.31 -11.83
C ALA A 105 -13.41 2.75 -11.35
N PRO A 106 -14.58 3.16 -10.82
CA PRO A 106 -14.72 4.50 -10.26
C PRO A 106 -13.71 4.72 -9.13
N ASP A 107 -13.19 5.95 -9.04
CA ASP A 107 -12.24 6.35 -7.98
C ASP A 107 -12.77 6.10 -6.57
N SER A 108 -14.10 6.03 -6.39
CA SER A 108 -14.76 5.78 -5.11
C SER A 108 -14.57 4.34 -4.57
N TYR A 109 -14.02 3.44 -5.37
CA TYR A 109 -13.80 2.04 -4.98
C TYR A 109 -12.32 1.75 -4.76
N VAL A 110 -12.07 0.85 -3.81
CA VAL A 110 -10.78 0.21 -3.55
C VAL A 110 -10.98 -1.32 -3.55
N PRO A 111 -9.93 -2.11 -3.79
CA PRO A 111 -10.09 -3.52 -4.18
C PRO A 111 -10.58 -4.42 -3.05
N ASP A 112 -10.34 -4.07 -1.79
CA ASP A 112 -10.69 -4.94 -0.66
C ASP A 112 -10.84 -4.12 0.65
N HIS A 113 -11.36 -4.76 1.68
CA HIS A 113 -11.38 -4.31 3.06
C HIS A 113 -9.98 -4.26 3.69
N PHE A 114 -9.01 -4.99 3.13
CA PHE A 114 -7.63 -5.03 3.60
C PHE A 114 -6.65 -4.68 2.48
N TYR A 115 -5.50 -4.12 2.83
CA TYR A 115 -4.46 -3.80 1.85
C TYR A 115 -3.06 -4.06 2.39
N GLN A 116 -2.16 -4.49 1.51
CA GLN A 116 -0.73 -4.57 1.80
C GLN A 116 -0.09 -3.21 1.52
N GLN A 117 0.77 -2.73 2.42
CA GLN A 117 1.34 -1.38 2.33
C GLN A 117 2.43 -1.28 1.26
N ASN A 118 3.04 -2.40 0.89
CA ASN A 118 4.22 -2.51 0.04
C ASN A 118 3.98 -3.30 -1.25
N ALA A 119 2.72 -3.44 -1.70
CA ALA A 119 2.38 -4.19 -2.90
C ALA A 119 1.43 -3.41 -3.83
N SER A 120 1.55 -3.69 -5.13
CA SER A 120 0.54 -3.31 -6.12
C SER A 120 -0.67 -4.25 -6.02
N ILE A 121 -1.86 -3.72 -6.33
CA ILE A 121 -3.12 -4.49 -6.27
C ILE A 121 -3.79 -4.43 -7.63
N PHE A 122 -4.21 -5.59 -8.13
CA PHE A 122 -4.84 -5.74 -9.43
C PHE A 122 -6.05 -6.66 -9.33
N GLU A 123 -7.21 -6.15 -9.73
CA GLU A 123 -8.45 -6.91 -9.80
C GLU A 123 -9.10 -6.67 -11.17
N MET A 124 -9.18 -7.73 -11.97
CA MET A 124 -9.83 -7.68 -13.28
C MET A 124 -11.30 -8.03 -13.13
N GLY A 125 -12.18 -7.22 -13.72
CA GLY A 125 -13.63 -7.42 -13.62
C GLY A 125 -14.14 -7.34 -12.18
N ALA A 126 -13.59 -6.40 -11.41
CA ALA A 126 -13.92 -6.14 -10.03
C ALA A 126 -15.42 -6.00 -9.84
N LYS A 127 -15.90 -6.51 -8.71
CA LYS A 127 -17.30 -6.42 -8.31
C LYS A 127 -17.43 -5.77 -6.97
N ASP A 128 -18.46 -4.95 -6.81
CA ASP A 128 -18.77 -4.38 -5.50
C ASP A 128 -19.45 -5.37 -4.56
N GLU A 129 -19.69 -4.94 -3.33
CA GLU A 129 -20.35 -5.71 -2.27
C GLU A 129 -21.78 -6.14 -2.64
N ALA A 130 -22.41 -5.48 -3.62
CA ALA A 130 -23.70 -5.87 -4.19
C ALA A 130 -23.55 -6.78 -5.43
N ASN A 131 -22.35 -7.30 -5.69
CA ASN A 131 -21.98 -8.15 -6.82
C ASN A 131 -22.16 -7.47 -8.19
N LYS A 132 -22.19 -6.13 -8.23
CA LYS A 132 -22.22 -5.35 -9.48
C LYS A 132 -20.81 -5.22 -10.04
N ASN A 133 -20.65 -5.48 -11.33
CA ASN A 133 -19.38 -5.21 -12.02
C ASN A 133 -19.10 -3.71 -12.04
N ILE A 134 -17.91 -3.33 -11.58
CA ILE A 134 -17.47 -1.93 -11.50
C ILE A 134 -16.28 -1.64 -12.41
N GLY A 135 -15.79 -2.59 -13.21
CA GLY A 135 -14.63 -2.43 -14.08
C GLY A 135 -13.38 -3.09 -13.50
N ASN A 136 -12.21 -2.58 -13.82
CA ASN A 136 -10.93 -3.09 -13.36
C ASN A 136 -10.33 -2.15 -12.31
N ILE A 137 -9.77 -2.69 -11.24
CA ILE A 137 -8.98 -1.92 -10.28
C ILE A 137 -7.50 -2.23 -10.52
N PHE A 138 -6.71 -1.20 -10.84
CA PHE A 138 -5.28 -1.29 -11.11
C PHE A 138 -4.53 -0.24 -10.28
N MET A 139 -4.11 -0.63 -9.09
CA MET A 139 -3.39 0.21 -8.13
C MET A 139 -1.91 -0.18 -8.10
N THR A 140 -1.09 0.51 -8.89
CA THR A 140 0.35 0.23 -8.94
C THR A 140 1.07 0.97 -7.82
N LEU A 141 1.83 0.27 -6.98
CA LEU A 141 2.58 0.89 -5.89
C LEU A 141 3.58 1.91 -6.43
N VAL A 142 3.52 3.13 -5.89
CA VAL A 142 4.43 4.23 -6.23
C VAL A 142 5.41 4.48 -5.09
N ALA A 143 4.88 4.58 -3.88
CA ALA A 143 5.67 4.87 -2.69
C ALA A 143 4.92 4.42 -1.44
N GLN A 144 5.66 4.15 -0.37
CA GLN A 144 5.11 3.91 0.95
C GLN A 144 6.12 4.35 2.02
N GLY A 145 5.61 4.60 3.21
CA GLY A 145 6.45 4.74 4.39
C GLY A 145 5.67 5.18 5.62
N TYR A 146 6.36 5.19 6.75
CA TYR A 146 5.82 5.63 8.02
C TYR A 146 6.81 6.50 8.78
N ASP A 147 6.28 7.33 9.68
CA ASP A 147 7.05 8.08 10.65
C ASP A 147 7.77 7.13 11.62
N ASN A 148 9.10 7.11 11.54
CA ASN A 148 9.96 6.27 12.36
C ASN A 148 10.69 7.04 13.47
N ASP A 149 10.25 8.28 13.75
CA ASP A 149 10.76 9.09 14.84
C ASP A 149 9.93 8.88 16.11
N GLY A 150 10.55 8.97 17.29
CA GLY A 150 9.82 9.09 18.55
C GLY A 150 9.01 7.87 19.01
N HIS A 151 9.30 6.65 18.54
CA HIS A 151 8.68 5.39 19.00
C HIS A 151 9.10 4.99 20.43
N THR A 152 8.87 5.87 21.42
CA THR A 152 9.19 5.64 22.83
C THR A 152 8.41 4.47 23.41
N ASP A 153 7.21 4.21 22.91
CA ASP A 153 6.36 3.07 23.25
C ASP A 153 6.68 1.77 22.49
N GLY A 154 7.59 1.84 21.51
CA GLY A 154 7.90 0.72 20.63
C GLY A 154 6.87 0.52 19.52
N TYR A 155 7.12 -0.49 18.69
CA TYR A 155 6.26 -0.95 17.60
C TYR A 155 5.34 -2.08 18.07
N LEU A 156 4.41 -2.49 17.21
CA LEU A 156 3.61 -3.69 17.44
C LEU A 156 4.20 -4.86 16.64
N ASP A 157 4.42 -6.00 17.29
CA ASP A 157 4.74 -7.27 16.63
C ASP A 157 3.48 -7.91 16.03
N ASP A 158 3.65 -9.05 15.36
CA ASP A 158 2.58 -9.79 14.67
C ASP A 158 1.46 -10.26 15.61
N ASN A 159 1.70 -10.28 16.93
CA ASN A 159 0.70 -10.61 17.95
C ASN A 159 0.10 -9.36 18.61
N GLY A 160 0.42 -8.16 18.13
CA GLY A 160 0.00 -6.89 18.71
C GLY A 160 0.70 -6.53 20.01
N LYS A 161 1.80 -7.19 20.36
CA LYS A 161 2.61 -6.87 21.55
C LYS A 161 3.65 -5.81 21.23
N LYS A 162 4.01 -5.01 22.23
CA LYS A 162 5.05 -3.97 22.10
C LYS A 162 6.42 -4.62 21.85
N THR A 163 7.15 -4.12 20.86
CA THR A 163 8.51 -4.52 20.52
C THR A 163 9.41 -3.31 20.23
N ARG A 164 10.72 -3.45 20.37
CA ARG A 164 11.71 -2.43 19.97
C ARG A 164 12.22 -2.60 18.55
N ILE A 165 11.76 -3.65 17.87
CA ILE A 165 12.15 -3.97 16.51
C ILE A 165 11.19 -3.28 15.55
N ALA A 166 11.73 -2.41 14.71
CA ALA A 166 10.95 -1.73 13.68
C ALA A 166 10.51 -2.73 12.60
N PRO A 167 9.33 -2.55 11.98
CA PRO A 167 8.90 -3.36 10.85
C PRO A 167 9.88 -3.19 9.68
N THR A 168 10.28 -4.31 9.06
CA THR A 168 11.27 -4.37 7.96
C THR A 168 10.62 -4.50 6.59
N ASP A 169 9.34 -4.88 6.56
CA ASP A 169 8.47 -5.02 5.39
C ASP A 169 8.02 -3.66 4.82
N VAL A 170 8.12 -2.59 5.62
CA VAL A 170 7.74 -1.21 5.26
C VAL A 170 8.86 -0.21 5.53
N LYS A 171 8.83 0.92 4.82
CA LYS A 171 9.91 1.90 4.86
C LYS A 171 9.72 2.87 6.02
N GLY A 172 10.55 2.74 7.06
CA GLY A 172 10.65 3.74 8.12
C GLY A 172 11.38 4.99 7.65
N ILE A 173 10.78 6.17 7.83
CA ILE A 173 11.36 7.47 7.47
C ILE A 173 11.66 8.24 8.75
N LYS A 174 12.90 8.73 8.87
CA LYS A 174 13.34 9.59 9.98
C LYS A 174 13.57 10.99 9.48
N ASP A 175 12.86 11.95 10.03
CA ASP A 175 13.00 13.39 9.80
C ASP A 175 13.24 14.19 11.10
N SER A 176 13.49 13.48 12.20
CA SER A 176 13.71 14.01 13.56
C SER A 176 12.50 14.69 14.19
N VAL A 177 11.28 14.49 13.66
CA VAL A 177 10.04 15.04 14.21
C VAL A 177 8.99 13.94 14.36
N SER A 178 8.81 13.48 15.60
CA SER A 178 7.75 12.54 15.96
C SER A 178 6.37 13.09 15.58
N GLY A 179 5.52 12.24 14.99
CA GLY A 179 4.21 12.60 14.49
C GLY A 179 4.23 13.26 13.11
N ARG A 180 5.37 13.28 12.42
CA ARG A 180 5.50 13.83 11.06
C ARG A 180 6.07 12.80 10.09
N LEU A 181 5.46 12.73 8.92
CA LEU A 181 5.98 11.99 7.78
C LEU A 181 6.09 12.90 6.57
N VAL A 182 7.26 12.95 5.96
CA VAL A 182 7.48 13.60 4.66
C VAL A 182 7.87 12.56 3.62
N LEU A 183 6.98 12.31 2.65
CA LEU A 183 7.20 11.37 1.56
C LEU A 183 7.28 12.15 0.24
N SER A 184 8.33 11.92 -0.54
CA SER A 184 8.47 12.48 -1.89
C SER A 184 8.62 11.37 -2.91
N HIS A 185 7.92 11.48 -4.03
CA HIS A 185 7.99 10.53 -5.14
C HIS A 185 7.77 11.24 -6.47
N SER A 186 8.17 10.60 -7.56
CA SER A 186 7.80 10.98 -8.92
C SER A 186 7.07 9.82 -9.60
N LEU A 187 6.10 10.12 -10.45
CA LEU A 187 5.54 9.11 -11.35
C LEU A 187 6.53 8.91 -12.50
N ASN A 188 7.25 7.80 -12.48
CA ASN A 188 8.20 7.42 -13.53
C ASN A 188 7.59 6.41 -14.53
N VAL A 189 6.39 5.91 -14.26
CA VAL A 189 5.80 4.78 -15.00
C VAL A 189 5.25 5.24 -16.35
N GLU A 190 5.43 4.40 -17.37
CA GLU A 190 4.95 4.55 -18.75
C GLU A 190 3.44 4.30 -18.89
#